data_AF-A0A9D0ZQG7-F1
#
_entry.id   AF-A0A9D0ZQG7-F1
#
_cell.length_a   1.000
_cell.length_b   1.000
_cell.length_c   1.000
_cell.angle_alpha   90.00
_cell.angle_beta   90.00
_cell.angle_gamma   90.00
#
_symmetry.space_group_name_H-M   'P 1'
#
loop_
_entity.id
_entity.type
_entity.pdbx_description
1 polymer ?
#
loop_
_entity_poly.entity_id
_entity_poly.type
_entity_poly.pdbx_seq_one_letter_code
_entity_poly.pdbx_strand_id
1 'polypeptide(L)' 'MYKTVVIEYFPKADDMAQKVEKKANEMSQEGYELVTMSITGTAKAILVFKKA' A
#
# COMPACT_ATOMS: atom_id res chain seq x y z
N MET A 1 -13.70 -7.25 6.40
CA MET A 1 -13.65 -7.15 4.91
C MET A 1 -12.22 -6.88 4.49
N TYR A 2 -11.67 -7.62 3.53
CA TYR A 2 -10.32 -7.36 3.01
C TYR A 2 -10.38 -6.51 1.73
N LYS A 3 -9.40 -5.62 1.58
CA LYS A 3 -9.22 -4.78 0.39
C LYS A 3 -7.75 -4.80 0.00
N THR A 4 -7.49 -5.02 -1.28
CA THR A 4 -6.13 -4.97 -1.82
C THR A 4 -5.98 -3.73 -2.68
N VAL A 5 -4.89 -3.00 -2.50
CA VAL A 5 -4.53 -1.84 -3.31
C VAL A 5 -3.19 -2.10 -3.97
N VAL A 6 -3.10 -1.79 -5.26
CA VAL A 6 -1.84 -1.84 -6.01
C VAL A 6 -1.33 -0.41 -6.17
N ILE A 7 -0.10 -0.18 -5.76
CA ILE A 7 0.68 0.99 -6.14
C ILE A 7 1.43 0.62 -7.41
N GLU A 8 1.28 1.46 -8.43
CA GLU A 8 1.88 1.25 -9.75
C GLU A 8 3.42 1.37 -9.73
N TYR A 9 4.02 1.50 -10.89
CA TYR A 9 5.47 1.50 -11.06
C TYR A 9 6.14 2.72 -10.40
N PHE A 10 6.92 2.47 -9.34
CA PHE A 10 7.82 3.44 -8.71
C PHE A 10 9.18 2.78 -8.45
N PRO A 11 10.16 2.91 -9.35
CA PRO A 11 11.45 2.21 -9.25
C PRO A 11 12.38 2.77 -8.17
N LYS A 12 12.17 4.02 -7.75
CA LYS A 12 12.93 4.63 -6.66
C LYS A 12 12.32 4.21 -5.33
N ALA A 13 13.14 3.67 -4.45
CA ALA A 13 12.70 3.16 -3.15
C ALA A 13 12.04 4.26 -2.29
N ASP A 14 12.62 5.45 -2.26
CA ASP A 14 12.09 6.58 -1.49
C ASP A 14 10.71 7.01 -1.98
N ASP A 15 10.52 7.12 -3.30
CA ASP A 15 9.22 7.44 -3.90
C ASP A 15 8.19 6.35 -3.58
N MET A 16 8.57 5.07 -3.66
CA MET A 16 7.70 3.95 -3.31
C MET A 16 7.28 4.00 -1.84
N ALA A 17 8.21 4.25 -0.92
CA ALA A 17 7.94 4.35 0.50
C ALA A 17 6.93 5.47 0.81
N GLN A 18 7.12 6.65 0.21
CA GLN A 18 6.18 7.78 0.35
C GLN A 18 4.78 7.45 -0.17
N LYS A 19 4.68 6.70 -1.29
CA LYS A 19 3.37 6.28 -1.84
C LYS A 19 2.68 5.26 -0.95
N VAL A 20 3.43 4.29 -0.41
CA VAL A 20 2.92 3.30 0.55
C VAL A 20 2.37 4.00 1.79
N GLU A 21 3.16 4.88 2.41
CA GLU A 21 2.76 5.62 3.62
C GLU A 21 1.51 6.47 3.36
N LYS A 22 1.50 7.25 2.28
CA LYS A 22 0.34 8.05 1.90
C LYS A 22 -0.91 7.18 1.75
N LYS A 23 -0.82 6.05 1.04
CA LYS A 23 -1.97 5.16 0.82
C LYS A 23 -2.42 4.50 2.13
N ALA A 24 -1.49 4.10 2.99
CA ALA A 24 -1.82 3.53 4.29
C ALA A 24 -2.58 4.52 5.18
N ASN A 25 -2.16 5.79 5.20
CA ASN A 25 -2.83 6.84 5.96
C ASN A 25 -4.23 7.16 5.42
N GLU A 26 -4.41 7.24 4.10
CA GLU A 26 -5.74 7.39 3.46
C GLU A 26 -6.67 6.24 3.86
N MET A 27 -6.18 4.99 3.78
CA MET A 27 -6.95 3.81 4.15
C MET A 27 -7.27 3.77 5.65
N SER A 28 -6.36 4.24 6.51
CA SER A 28 -6.60 4.36 7.95
C SER A 28 -7.75 5.31 8.26
N GLN A 29 -7.87 6.44 7.54
CA GLN A 29 -9.00 7.37 7.67
C GLN A 29 -10.32 6.74 7.21
N GLU A 30 -10.28 5.79 6.27
CA GLU A 30 -11.43 4.99 5.84
C GLU A 30 -11.78 3.83 6.79
N GLY A 31 -11.06 3.68 7.91
CA GLY A 31 -11.27 2.60 8.89
C GLY A 31 -10.67 1.26 8.47
N TYR A 32 -9.61 1.27 7.67
CA TYR A 32 -8.86 0.08 7.30
C TYR A 32 -7.48 0.05 7.95
N GLU A 33 -7.08 -1.12 8.41
CA GLU A 33 -5.75 -1.41 8.94
C GLU A 33 -4.89 -2.09 7.85
N LEU A 34 -3.63 -1.67 7.70
CA LEU A 34 -2.67 -2.32 6.81
C LEU A 34 -2.18 -3.62 7.46
N VAL A 35 -2.46 -4.76 6.82
CA VAL A 35 -2.10 -6.09 7.34
C VAL A 35 -0.74 -6.54 6.86
N THR A 36 -0.46 -6.36 5.57
CA THR A 36 0.80 -6.77 4.95
C THR A 36 0.99 -6.05 3.62
N MET A 37 2.24 -5.98 3.15
CA MET A 37 2.58 -5.48 1.83
C MET A 37 3.73 -6.25 1.20
N SER A 38 3.86 -6.15 -0.12
CA SER A 38 5.02 -6.66 -0.86
C SER A 38 5.33 -5.75 -2.05
N ILE A 39 6.62 -5.61 -2.36
CA ILE A 39 7.10 -4.94 -3.59
C ILE A 39 7.43 -6.02 -4.61
N THR A 40 6.89 -5.90 -5.82
CA THR A 40 7.13 -6.85 -6.91
C THR A 40 8.45 -6.56 -7.62
N GLY A 41 8.99 -7.55 -8.34
CA GLY A 41 10.16 -7.35 -9.21
C GLY A 41 9.94 -6.35 -10.36
N THR A 42 8.69 -5.94 -10.59
CA THR A 42 8.31 -4.87 -11.54
C THR A 42 8.17 -3.51 -10.86
N ALA A 43 8.74 -3.33 -9.66
CA ALA A 43 8.69 -2.11 -8.85
C ALA A 43 7.26 -1.55 -8.65
N LYS A 44 6.28 -2.44 -8.50
CA LYS A 44 4.94 -2.13 -8.02
C LYS A 44 4.83 -2.57 -6.56
N ALA A 45 3.87 -2.04 -5.80
CA ALA A 45 3.59 -2.57 -4.46
C ALA A 45 2.15 -3.07 -4.36
N ILE A 46 1.97 -4.17 -3.63
CA ILE A 46 0.66 -4.75 -3.30
C ILE A 46 0.48 -4.57 -1.80
N LEU A 47 -0.57 -3.86 -1.40
CA LEU A 47 -0.91 -3.60 -0.01
C LEU A 47 -2.24 -4.29 0.30
N VAL A 48 -2.26 -5.06 1.39
CA VAL A 48 -3.45 -5.77 1.85
C VAL A 48 -3.96 -5.11 3.12
N PHE A 49 -5.22 -4.68 3.07
CA PHE A 49 -5.89 -4.01 4.16
C PHE A 49 -7.06 -4.84 4.69
N LYS A 50 -7.35 -4.71 5.98
CA LYS A 50 -8.51 -5.28 6.65
C LYS A 50 -9.33 -4.15 7.26
N LYS A 51 -10.63 -4.14 6.99
CA LYS A 51 -11.56 -3.20 7.64
C LYS A 51 -11.59 -3.51 9.14
N ALA A 52 -11.30 -2.50 9.96
CA ALA A 52 -11.43 -2.55 11.41
C ALA A 52 -12.89 -2.70 11.84
#